data_AF-A0AAD7GWD6-F1
#
_entry.id   AF-A0AAD7GWD6-F1
#
_cell.length_a   1.000
_cell.length_b   1.000
_cell.length_c   1.000
_cell.angle_alpha   90.00
_cell.angle_beta   90.00
_cell.angle_gamma   90.00
#
_symmetry.space_group_name_H-M   'P 1'
#
loop_
_entity.id
_entity.type
_entity.pdbx_description
1 polymer ?
#
loop_
_entity_poly.entity_id
_entity_poly.type
_entity_poly.pdbx_seq_one_letter_code
_entity_poly.pdbx_strand_id
1 'polypeptide(L)'
;IPSGGEWTLASAYIDELEPDIVSLDQALALLSQRRAALAQSLHAHKSIISPLRRLPPEILGEIFSFAVHAAYYFGDISEVSGPISQQAPWVLTRVCRRWAAVALATPALW
;
A
#
# COMPACT_ATOMS: atom_id res chain seq x y z
N ILE A 1 47.23 13.25 -25.25
CA ILE A 1 46.00 14.03 -25.51
C ILE A 1 45.29 13.28 -26.62
N PRO A 2 44.12 12.66 -26.37
CA PRO A 2 43.41 11.91 -27.39
C PRO A 2 43.06 12.85 -28.55
N SER A 3 43.18 12.35 -29.77
CA SER A 3 43.02 13.14 -30.99
C SER A 3 41.55 13.57 -31.16
N GLY A 4 41.31 14.75 -31.76
CA GLY A 4 39.94 15.28 -31.93
C GLY A 4 38.97 14.34 -32.69
N GLY A 5 39.51 13.40 -33.48
CA GLY A 5 38.73 12.37 -34.18
C GLY A 5 38.18 11.26 -33.27
N GLU A 6 38.84 10.94 -32.16
CA GLU A 6 38.41 9.87 -31.25
C GLU A 6 37.18 10.30 -30.43
N TRP A 7 37.11 11.58 -30.04
CA TRP A 7 35.97 12.14 -29.31
C TRP A 7 34.72 12.30 -30.17
N THR A 8 34.88 12.56 -31.46
CA THR A 8 33.77 12.73 -32.40
C THR A 8 33.12 11.38 -32.74
N LEU A 9 33.92 10.33 -32.89
CA LEU A 9 33.41 8.96 -33.03
C LEU A 9 32.73 8.46 -31.77
N ALA A 10 33.28 8.76 -30.59
CA ALA A 10 32.65 8.42 -29.31
C ALA A 10 31.32 9.16 -29.10
N SER A 11 31.25 10.45 -29.45
CA SER A 11 30.00 11.22 -29.39
C SER A 11 28.94 10.68 -30.34
N ALA A 12 29.30 10.39 -31.59
CA ALA A 12 28.37 9.85 -32.57
C ALA A 12 27.81 8.48 -32.14
N TYR A 13 28.63 7.65 -31.49
CA TYR A 13 28.19 6.37 -30.96
C TYR A 13 27.22 6.51 -29.77
N ILE A 14 27.42 7.53 -28.93
CA ILE A 14 26.46 7.85 -27.86
C ILE A 14 25.14 8.33 -28.46
N ASP A 15 25.20 9.24 -29.43
CA ASP A 15 24.01 9.81 -30.09
C ASP A 15 23.20 8.72 -30.83
N GLU A 16 23.85 7.68 -31.34
CA GLU A 16 23.21 6.52 -31.98
C GLU A 16 22.46 5.63 -30.97
N LEU A 17 22.95 5.51 -29.73
CA LEU A 17 22.33 4.68 -28.69
C LEU A 17 21.22 5.39 -27.91
N GLU A 18 21.24 6.71 -27.86
CA GLU A 18 20.23 7.53 -27.19
C GLU A 18 18.77 7.18 -27.55
N PRO A 19 18.37 6.99 -28.83
CA PRO A 19 16.99 6.64 -29.17
C PRO A 19 16.55 5.29 -28.61
N ASP A 20 17.45 4.31 -28.56
CA ASP A 20 17.17 2.98 -28.02
C ASP A 20 17.00 3.04 -26.49
N ILE A 21 17.85 3.82 -25.81
CA ILE A 21 17.73 4.07 -24.36
C ILE A 21 16.38 4.73 -24.06
N VAL A 22 16.04 5.79 -24.78
CA VAL A 22 14.76 6.51 -24.61
C VAL A 22 13.57 5.58 -24.85
N SER A 23 13.64 4.73 -25.87
CA SER A 23 12.59 3.74 -26.19
C SER A 23 12.41 2.72 -25.06
N LEU A 24 13.51 2.17 -24.54
CA LEU A 24 13.48 1.21 -23.43
C LEU A 24 12.96 1.83 -22.14
N ASP A 25 13.35 3.07 -21.83
CA ASP A 25 12.86 3.80 -20.65
C ASP A 25 11.35 4.05 -20.73
N GLN A 26 10.84 4.41 -21.90
CA GLN A 26 9.39 4.56 -22.12
C GLN A 26 8.65 3.23 -21.92
N ALA A 27 9.20 2.13 -22.44
CA ALA A 27 8.63 0.80 -22.26
C ALA A 27 8.61 0.38 -20.78
N LEU A 28 9.71 0.63 -20.06
CA LEU A 28 9.83 0.37 -18.61
C LEU A 28 8.83 1.21 -17.81
N ALA A 29 8.67 2.49 -18.14
CA ALA A 29 7.71 3.37 -17.48
C ALA A 29 6.27 2.85 -17.67
N LEU A 30 5.90 2.48 -18.90
CA LEU A 30 4.57 1.94 -19.21
C LEU A 30 4.30 0.63 -18.47
N LEU A 31 5.25 -0.32 -18.48
CA LEU A 31 5.10 -1.60 -17.79
C LEU A 31 5.02 -1.41 -16.28
N SER A 32 5.80 -0.49 -15.72
CA SER A 32 5.76 -0.15 -14.29
C SER A 32 4.41 0.44 -13.89
N GLN A 33 3.85 1.34 -14.70
CA GLN A 33 2.52 1.90 -14.49
C GLN A 33 1.44 0.80 -14.52
N ARG A 34 1.49 -0.10 -15.51
CA ARG A 34 0.56 -1.24 -15.60
C ARG A 34 0.68 -2.17 -14.41
N ARG A 35 1.90 -2.49 -13.98
CA ARG A 35 2.16 -3.31 -12.79
C ARG A 35 1.57 -2.67 -11.55
N ALA A 36 1.76 -1.36 -11.36
CA ALA A 36 1.21 -0.63 -10.23
C ALA A 36 -0.33 -0.65 -10.22
N ALA A 37 -0.97 -0.43 -11.37
CA ALA A 37 -2.43 -0.48 -11.49
C ALA A 37 -2.99 -1.88 -11.17
N LEU A 38 -2.34 -2.94 -11.68
CA LEU A 38 -2.73 -4.33 -11.39
C LEU A 38 -2.51 -4.68 -9.91
N ALA A 39 -1.42 -4.23 -9.30
CA ALA A 39 -1.16 -4.44 -7.88
C ALA A 39 -2.22 -3.76 -6.99
N GLN A 40 -2.64 -2.54 -7.34
CA GLN A 40 -3.74 -1.85 -6.66
C GLN A 40 -5.06 -2.61 -6.81
N SER A 41 -5.37 -3.08 -8.02
CA SER A 41 -6.57 -3.90 -8.28
C SER A 41 -6.55 -5.20 -7.47
N LEU A 42 -5.43 -5.93 -7.47
CA LEU A 42 -5.26 -7.14 -6.67
C LEU A 42 -5.39 -6.88 -5.17
N HIS A 43 -4.86 -5.76 -4.67
CA HIS A 43 -5.03 -5.36 -3.27
C HIS A 43 -6.51 -5.12 -2.93
N ALA A 44 -7.22 -4.38 -3.79
CA ALA A 44 -8.67 -4.17 -3.65
C ALA A 44 -9.45 -5.50 -3.69
N HIS A 45 -9.10 -6.42 -4.60
CA HIS A 45 -9.74 -7.74 -4.69
C HIS A 45 -9.38 -8.69 -3.55
N LYS A 46 -8.16 -8.65 -3.00
CA LYS A 46 -7.80 -9.40 -1.79
C LYS A 46 -8.59 -8.94 -0.58
N SER A 47 -8.86 -7.64 -0.47
CA SER A 47 -9.85 -7.15 0.49
C SER A 47 -11.23 -7.78 0.23
N ILE A 48 -11.61 -7.96 -1.06
CA ILE A 48 -12.88 -8.57 -1.52
C ILE A 48 -13.09 -10.01 -1.10
N ILE A 49 -12.06 -10.82 -1.24
CA ILE A 49 -12.16 -12.26 -1.02
C ILE A 49 -11.77 -12.65 0.42
N SER A 50 -11.39 -11.67 1.24
CA SER A 50 -11.00 -11.88 2.63
C SER A 50 -12.10 -12.59 3.43
N PRO A 51 -11.79 -13.71 4.13
CA PRO A 51 -12.72 -14.40 5.03
C PRO A 51 -13.38 -13.48 6.07
N LEU A 52 -12.74 -12.36 6.42
CA LEU A 52 -13.28 -11.34 7.33
C LEU A 52 -14.63 -10.76 6.86
N ARG A 53 -14.91 -10.77 5.54
CA ARG A 53 -16.22 -10.38 5.01
C ARG A 53 -17.28 -11.47 5.07
N ARG A 54 -16.94 -12.70 5.42
CA ARG A 54 -17.94 -13.76 5.63
C ARG A 54 -18.24 -13.98 7.11
N LEU A 55 -17.51 -13.34 8.01
CA LEU A 55 -17.73 -13.45 9.44
C LEU A 55 -19.03 -12.78 9.88
N PRO A 56 -19.82 -13.40 10.76
CA PRO A 56 -20.88 -12.71 11.47
C PRO A 56 -20.37 -11.44 12.18
N PRO A 57 -21.22 -10.40 12.33
CA PRO A 57 -20.82 -9.16 13.00
C PRO A 57 -20.32 -9.39 14.44
N GLU A 58 -20.86 -10.40 15.14
CA GLU A 58 -20.47 -10.76 16.50
C GLU A 58 -19.02 -11.26 16.55
N ILE A 59 -18.66 -12.18 15.66
CA ILE A 59 -17.29 -12.72 15.57
C ILE A 59 -16.31 -11.63 15.15
N LEU A 60 -16.71 -10.74 14.24
CA LEU A 60 -15.89 -9.60 13.85
C LEU A 60 -15.70 -8.62 15.03
N GLY A 61 -16.74 -8.40 15.84
CA GLY A 61 -16.67 -7.62 17.07
C GLY A 61 -15.71 -8.22 18.10
N GLU A 62 -15.75 -9.53 18.32
CA GLU A 62 -14.80 -10.23 19.20
C GLU A 62 -13.35 -10.07 18.72
N ILE A 63 -13.10 -10.22 17.42
CA ILE A 63 -11.77 -9.99 16.84
C ILE A 63 -11.30 -8.54 17.09
N PHE A 64 -12.19 -7.56 16.94
CA PHE A 64 -11.88 -6.17 17.25
C PHE A 64 -11.53 -5.99 18.72
N SER A 65 -12.28 -6.61 19.64
CA SER A 65 -11.99 -6.56 21.06
C SER A 65 -10.59 -7.10 21.34
N PHE A 66 -10.24 -8.27 20.81
CA PHE A 66 -8.89 -8.82 20.96
C PHE A 66 -7.81 -7.91 20.40
N ALA A 67 -8.03 -7.30 19.23
CA ALA A 67 -7.08 -6.40 18.60
C ALA A 67 -6.84 -5.12 19.43
N VAL A 68 -7.92 -4.49 19.91
CA VAL A 68 -7.85 -3.29 20.77
C VAL A 68 -7.10 -3.60 22.06
N HIS A 69 -7.44 -4.71 22.73
CA HIS A 69 -6.76 -5.13 23.95
C HIS A 69 -5.28 -5.44 23.68
N ALA A 70 -4.96 -6.17 22.61
CA ALA A 70 -3.59 -6.49 22.24
C ALA A 70 -2.75 -5.23 21.98
N ALA A 71 -3.31 -4.24 21.28
CA ALA A 71 -2.64 -2.96 21.05
C ALA A 71 -2.32 -2.22 22.36
N TYR A 72 -3.26 -2.23 23.31
CA TYR A 72 -3.08 -1.64 24.64
C TYR A 72 -2.02 -2.38 25.48
N TYR A 73 -2.07 -3.72 25.51
CA TYR A 73 -1.21 -4.53 26.39
C TYR A 73 0.20 -4.77 25.85
N PHE A 74 0.34 -4.98 24.54
CA PHE A 74 1.64 -5.31 23.93
C PHE A 74 2.38 -4.10 23.40
N GLY A 75 1.78 -2.91 23.46
CA GLY A 75 2.43 -1.65 23.19
C GLY A 75 3.08 -1.63 21.82
N ASP A 76 2.28 -1.62 20.75
CA ASP A 76 2.79 -1.15 19.47
C ASP A 76 3.04 0.36 19.63
N ILE A 77 4.31 0.73 19.83
CA ILE A 77 4.78 2.08 20.19
C ILE A 77 4.33 3.11 19.13
N SER A 78 3.96 2.66 17.93
CA SER A 78 3.39 3.49 16.87
C SER A 78 1.96 3.99 17.14
N GLU A 79 1.18 3.32 18.00
CA GLU A 79 -0.19 3.75 18.33
C GLU A 79 -0.23 4.80 19.44
N VAL A 80 0.68 4.75 20.42
CA VAL A 80 0.60 5.62 21.62
C VAL A 80 0.99 7.08 21.32
N SER A 81 1.77 7.34 20.27
CA SER A 81 2.29 8.68 19.94
C SER A 81 1.61 9.38 18.76
N GLY A 82 0.63 8.73 18.12
CA GLY A 82 -0.13 9.28 16.99
C GLY A 82 -1.41 10.02 17.39
N PRO A 83 -2.07 10.74 16.47
CA PRO A 83 -3.40 11.29 16.70
C PRO A 83 -4.40 10.21 17.15
N ILE A 84 -5.32 10.53 18.07
CA ILE A 84 -6.36 9.61 18.57
C ILE A 84 -7.14 8.93 17.42
N SER A 85 -7.33 9.64 16.31
CA SER A 85 -8.00 9.12 15.10
C SER A 85 -7.25 8.01 14.35
N GLN A 86 -6.02 7.71 14.75
CA GLN A 86 -5.18 6.62 14.24
C GLN A 86 -5.01 5.49 15.26
N GLN A 87 -5.58 5.63 16.46
CA GLN A 87 -5.50 4.63 17.53
C GLN A 87 -6.69 3.68 17.49
N ALA A 88 -6.53 2.49 18.06
CA ALA A 88 -7.63 1.63 18.41
C ALA A 88 -8.55 2.31 19.46
N PRO A 89 -9.89 2.19 19.38
CA PRO A 89 -10.66 1.48 18.35
C PRO A 89 -10.96 2.33 17.10
N TRP A 90 -10.62 3.63 17.08
CA TRP A 90 -11.00 4.58 16.02
C TRP A 90 -10.56 4.17 14.62
N VAL A 91 -9.36 3.59 14.49
CA VAL A 91 -8.83 3.10 13.21
C VAL A 91 -9.75 2.06 12.55
N LEU A 92 -10.46 1.25 13.34
CA LEU A 92 -11.37 0.22 12.85
C LEU A 92 -12.57 0.84 12.11
N THR A 93 -13.02 2.02 12.53
CA THR A 93 -14.15 2.73 11.91
C THR A 93 -13.83 3.28 10.52
N ARG A 94 -12.54 3.34 10.14
CA ARG A 94 -12.07 3.94 8.88
C ARG A 94 -11.76 2.93 7.78
N VAL A 95 -11.78 1.64 8.08
CA VAL A 95 -11.41 0.58 7.12
C VAL A 95 -12.45 0.41 6.02
N CYS A 96 -13.72 0.22 6.39
CA CYS A 96 -14.86 0.17 5.46
C CYS A 96 -16.19 0.37 6.19
N ARG A 97 -17.27 0.59 5.44
CA ARG A 97 -18.63 0.81 6.00
C ARG A 97 -19.08 -0.29 6.96
N ARG A 98 -18.75 -1.55 6.66
CA ARG A 98 -19.11 -2.68 7.52
C ARG A 98 -18.33 -2.70 8.82
N TRP A 99 -17.03 -2.42 8.76
CA TRP A 99 -16.20 -2.36 9.97
C TRP A 99 -16.64 -1.20 10.86
N ALA A 100 -16.97 -0.05 10.27
CA ALA A 100 -17.57 1.07 11.00
C ALA A 100 -18.88 0.67 11.69
N ALA A 101 -19.80 0.02 10.96
CA ALA A 101 -21.07 -0.44 11.52
C ALA A 101 -20.88 -1.41 12.70
N VAL A 102 -19.98 -2.40 12.56
CA VAL A 102 -19.71 -3.37 13.64
C VAL A 102 -19.00 -2.71 14.81
N ALA A 103 -17.96 -1.90 14.59
CA ALA A 103 -17.22 -1.26 15.67
C ALA A 103 -18.10 -0.29 16.49
N LEU A 104 -18.97 0.48 15.83
CA LEU A 104 -19.91 1.37 16.50
C LEU A 104 -21.04 0.60 17.22
N ALA A 105 -21.37 -0.61 16.75
CA ALA A 105 -22.38 -1.47 17.37
C ALA A 105 -21.83 -2.38 18.48
N THR A 106 -20.52 -2.34 18.76
CA THR A 106 -19.86 -3.14 19.81
C THR A 106 -19.42 -2.22 20.96
N PRO A 107 -20.22 -2.07 22.04
CA PRO A 107 -19.90 -1.17 23.15
C PRO A 107 -18.59 -1.51 23.87
N ALA A 108 -18.18 -2.77 23.87
CA ALA A 108 -16.96 -3.24 24.56
C ALA A 108 -15.64 -2.72 23.96
N LEU A 109 -15.67 -2.01 22.83
CA LEU A 109 -14.48 -1.44 22.19
C LEU A 109 -14.09 -0.05 22.73
N TRP A 110 -14.98 0.62 23.46
CA TRP A 110 -14.86 2.01 23.91
C TRP A 110 -14.65 2.09 25.42
#